data_AF-A0A353NAG4-F1
#
_entry.id   AF-A0A353NAG4-F1
#
_cell.length_a   1.000
_cell.length_b   1.000
_cell.length_c   1.000
_cell.angle_alpha   90.00
_cell.angle_beta   90.00
_cell.angle_gamma   90.00
#
_symmetry.space_group_name_H-M   'P 1'
#
loop_
_entity.id
_entity.type
_entity.pdbx_description
1 polymer ?
#
loop_
_entity_poly.entity_id
_entity_poly.type
_entity_poly.pdbx_seq_one_letter_code
_entity_poly.pdbx_strand_id
1 'polypeptide(L)'
;MFFRRTIKITVLALVLFFLTSPAVIDFFTGNHSQRLASDPILKIEGFILAHHPGILRKDLEEITVAVLEASSKYQIDPYLILSLIAAESSFRKTAVSRKGARGLTQLMPD
;
A
#
# COMPACT_ATOMS: atom_id res chain seq x y z
N MET A 1 18.11 -20.75 47.96
CA MET A 1 17.43 -19.43 48.05
C MET A 1 17.82 -18.47 46.91
N PHE A 2 19.06 -18.50 46.41
CA PHE A 2 19.54 -17.62 45.32
C PHE A 2 18.91 -17.90 43.94
N PHE A 3 18.81 -19.16 43.52
CA PHE A 3 18.31 -19.54 42.19
C PHE A 3 16.86 -19.09 41.90
N ARG A 4 15.98 -19.18 42.90
CA ARG A 4 14.59 -18.69 42.79
C ARG A 4 14.50 -17.16 42.71
N ARG A 5 15.49 -16.44 43.25
CA ARG A 5 15.53 -14.97 43.18
C ARG A 5 16.07 -14.51 41.82
N THR A 6 17.12 -15.15 41.32
CA THR A 6 17.68 -14.82 39.99
C THR A 6 16.67 -15.06 38.89
N ILE A 7 15.95 -16.19 38.89
CA ILE A 7 14.88 -16.45 37.90
C ILE A 7 13.80 -15.36 37.92
N LYS A 8 13.32 -14.96 39.10
CA LYS A 8 12.29 -13.92 39.20
C LYS A 8 12.76 -12.58 38.65
N ILE A 9 14.01 -12.22 38.92
CA ILE A 9 14.61 -10.97 38.43
C ILE A 9 14.78 -11.02 36.90
N THR A 10 15.27 -12.13 36.35
CA THR A 10 15.43 -12.28 34.90
C THR A 10 14.09 -12.23 34.16
N VAL A 11 13.05 -12.88 34.70
CA VAL A 11 11.70 -12.83 34.11
C VAL A 11 11.13 -11.41 34.15
N LEU A 12 11.26 -10.71 35.28
CA LEU A 12 10.79 -9.33 35.39
C LEU A 12 11.53 -8.40 34.41
N ALA A 13 12.84 -8.57 34.26
CA ALA A 13 13.64 -7.80 33.32
C ALA A 13 13.22 -8.04 31.87
N LEU A 14 12.95 -9.29 31.49
CA LEU A 14 12.43 -9.64 30.16
C LEU A 14 11.05 -9.03 29.89
N VAL A 15 10.15 -9.06 30.88
CA VAL A 15 8.82 -8.45 30.75
C VAL A 15 8.93 -6.93 30.59
N LEU A 16 9.75 -6.27 31.40
CA LEU A 16 9.98 -4.82 31.30
C LEU A 16 10.62 -4.46 29.95
N PHE A 17 11.60 -5.23 29.48
CA PHE A 17 12.20 -5.04 28.16
C PHE A 17 11.15 -5.15 27.04
N PHE A 18 10.26 -6.16 27.11
CA PHE A 18 9.19 -6.34 26.13
C PHE A 18 8.18 -5.19 26.14
N LEU A 19 7.81 -4.69 27.33
CA LEU A 19 6.90 -3.55 27.49
C LEU A 19 7.49 -2.23 26.98
N THR A 20 8.81 -2.09 26.94
CA THR A 20 9.49 -0.92 26.35
C THR A 20 9.70 -1.02 24.83
N SER A 21 9.31 -2.14 24.20
CA SER A 21 9.45 -2.29 22.75
C SER A 21 8.56 -1.28 22.01
N PRO A 22 9.09 -0.53 21.03
CA PRO A 22 8.29 0.37 20.20
C PRO A 22 7.07 -0.32 19.59
N ALA A 23 7.21 -1.59 19.17
CA ALA A 23 6.11 -2.37 18.59
C ALA A 23 4.96 -2.62 19.58
N VAL A 24 5.28 -2.87 20.86
CA VAL A 24 4.29 -3.09 21.91
C VAL A 24 3.58 -1.77 22.23
N ILE A 25 4.33 -0.67 22.33
CA ILE A 25 3.77 0.67 22.53
C ILE A 25 2.86 1.07 21.36
N ASP A 26 3.28 0.82 20.11
CA ASP A 26 2.50 1.12 18.91
C ASP A 26 1.21 0.30 18.80
N PHE A 27 1.22 -0.94 19.30
CA PHE A 27 0.05 -1.79 19.39
C PHE A 27 -0.98 -1.23 20.39
N PHE A 28 -0.54 -0.85 21.60
CA PHE A 28 -1.43 -0.28 22.62
C PHE A 28 -1.93 1.13 22.27
N THR A 29 -1.13 1.93 21.58
CA THR A 29 -1.50 3.30 21.16
C THR A 29 -2.33 3.34 19.88
N GLY A 30 -2.45 2.22 19.16
CA GLY A 30 -3.16 2.15 17.88
C GLY A 30 -2.41 2.80 16.70
N ASN A 31 -1.17 3.24 16.90
CA ASN A 31 -0.31 3.85 15.88
C ASN A 31 -0.06 2.94 14.68
N HIS A 32 -0.13 1.62 14.85
CA HIS A 32 -0.01 0.65 13.76
C HIS A 32 -1.03 0.90 12.64
N SER A 33 -2.27 1.24 13.00
CA SER A 33 -3.36 1.53 12.06
C SER A 33 -3.07 2.80 11.25
N GLN A 34 -2.51 3.83 11.91
CA GLN A 34 -2.12 5.06 11.24
C GLN A 34 -0.93 4.88 10.30
N ARG A 35 0.06 4.05 10.68
CA ARG A 35 1.19 3.72 9.81
C ARG A 35 0.74 2.96 8.56
N LEU A 36 -0.14 1.96 8.71
CA LEU A 36 -0.77 1.30 7.56
C LEU A 36 -1.56 2.29 6.71
N ALA A 37 -2.40 3.15 7.31
CA ALA A 37 -3.13 4.16 6.56
C ALA A 37 -2.23 5.18 5.84
N SER A 38 -1.01 5.40 6.34
CA SER A 38 -0.02 6.29 5.73
C SER A 38 0.82 5.63 4.63
N ASP A 39 0.75 4.29 4.49
CA ASP A 39 1.51 3.55 3.48
C ASP A 39 1.10 4.00 2.06
N PRO A 40 2.04 4.52 1.26
CA PRO A 40 1.77 4.93 -0.12
C PRO A 40 1.09 3.85 -0.95
N ILE A 41 1.46 2.58 -0.77
CA ILE A 41 0.89 1.45 -1.54
C ILE A 41 -0.58 1.28 -1.19
N LEU A 42 -0.93 1.30 0.09
CA LEU A 42 -2.33 1.15 0.53
C LEU A 42 -3.21 2.31 0.05
N LYS A 43 -2.67 3.52 -0.02
CA LYS A 43 -3.38 4.68 -0.59
C LYS A 43 -3.60 4.53 -2.10
N ILE A 44 -2.59 4.06 -2.84
CA ILE A 44 -2.68 3.80 -4.27
C ILE A 44 -3.69 2.70 -4.55
N GLU A 45 -3.58 1.54 -3.88
CA GLU A 45 -4.52 0.43 -4.03
C GLU A 45 -5.94 0.87 -3.67
N GLY A 46 -6.10 1.63 -2.58
CA GLY A 46 -7.39 2.19 -2.18
C GLY A 46 -8.00 3.12 -3.23
N PHE A 47 -7.18 3.97 -3.87
CA PHE A 47 -7.62 4.84 -4.97
C PHE A 47 -8.09 4.01 -6.18
N ILE A 48 -7.35 2.98 -6.56
CA ILE A 48 -7.72 2.09 -7.67
C ILE A 48 -9.04 1.38 -7.37
N LEU A 49 -9.17 0.79 -6.17
CA LEU A 49 -10.37 0.07 -5.74
C LEU A 49 -11.61 0.99 -5.67
N ALA A 50 -11.45 2.26 -5.31
CA ALA A 50 -12.55 3.22 -5.31
C ALA A 50 -13.13 3.46 -6.72
N HIS A 51 -12.31 3.35 -7.77
CA HIS A 51 -12.73 3.55 -9.16
C HIS A 51 -13.05 2.24 -9.90
N HIS A 52 -12.49 1.12 -9.44
CA HIS A 52 -12.73 -0.21 -9.99
C HIS A 52 -12.88 -1.27 -8.89
N PRO A 53 -14.02 -1.33 -8.18
CA PRO A 53 -14.19 -2.20 -7.01
C PRO A 53 -14.07 -3.70 -7.30
N GLY A 54 -14.34 -4.11 -8.54
CA GLY A 54 -14.29 -5.51 -8.99
C GLY A 54 -12.97 -5.93 -9.65
N ILE A 55 -11.92 -5.12 -9.52
CA ILE A 55 -10.62 -5.43 -10.13
C ILE A 55 -10.03 -6.73 -9.54
N LEU A 56 -9.44 -7.57 -10.40
CA LEU A 56 -8.73 -8.76 -9.95
C LEU A 56 -7.50 -8.36 -9.15
N ARG A 57 -7.19 -9.09 -8.06
CA ARG A 57 -6.01 -8.80 -7.22
C ARG A 57 -4.72 -8.71 -8.01
N LYS A 58 -4.54 -9.62 -8.98
CA LYS A 58 -3.41 -9.60 -9.91
C LYS A 58 -3.31 -8.28 -10.68
N ASP A 59 -4.43 -7.77 -11.20
CA ASP A 59 -4.46 -6.54 -11.99
C ASP A 59 -4.23 -5.31 -11.10
N LEU A 60 -4.74 -5.32 -9.87
CA LEU A 60 -4.46 -4.28 -8.87
C LEU A 60 -2.97 -4.18 -8.57
N GLU A 61 -2.31 -5.31 -8.32
CA GLU A 61 -0.88 -5.38 -8.06
C GLU A 61 -0.06 -4.93 -9.28
N GLU A 62 -0.41 -5.43 -10.47
CA GLU A 62 0.27 -5.09 -11.72
C GLU A 62 0.17 -3.58 -12.02
N ILE A 63 -1.01 -2.99 -11.89
CA ILE A 63 -1.22 -1.55 -12.09
C ILE A 63 -0.47 -0.74 -11.04
N THR A 64 -0.51 -1.14 -9.76
CA THR A 64 0.17 -0.43 -8.67
C THR A 64 1.67 -0.37 -8.91
N VAL A 65 2.27 -1.50 -9.28
CA VAL A 65 3.69 -1.58 -9.64
C VAL A 65 3.99 -0.70 -10.85
N ALA A 66 3.20 -0.81 -11.93
CA ALA A 66 3.42 -0.02 -13.14
C ALA A 66 3.33 1.51 -12.90
N VAL A 67 2.40 1.95 -12.04
CA VAL A 67 2.27 3.36 -11.64
C VAL A 67 3.51 3.84 -10.89
N LEU A 68 3.99 3.06 -9.91
CA LEU A 68 5.17 3.41 -9.12
C LEU A 68 6.43 3.43 -9.97
N GLU A 69 6.60 2.45 -10.87
CA GLU A 69 7.71 2.39 -11.82
C GLU A 69 7.69 3.58 -12.79
N ALA A 70 6.53 3.91 -13.37
CA ALA A 70 6.38 5.06 -14.26
C ALA A 70 6.64 6.38 -13.53
N SER A 71 6.12 6.52 -12.31
CA SER A 71 6.37 7.67 -11.45
C SER A 71 7.87 7.87 -11.20
N SER A 72 8.57 6.81 -10.78
CA SER A 72 10.01 6.86 -10.54
C SER A 72 10.81 7.13 -11.81
N LYS A 73 10.44 6.50 -12.93
CA LYS A 73 11.17 6.61 -14.20
C LYS A 73 11.06 8.00 -14.81
N TYR A 74 9.86 8.57 -14.79
CA TYR A 74 9.56 9.84 -15.44
C TYR A 74 9.51 11.03 -14.47
N GLN A 75 9.75 10.81 -13.17
CA GLN A 75 9.72 11.83 -12.12
C GLN A 75 8.38 12.56 -12.06
N ILE A 76 7.29 11.81 -12.20
CA ILE A 76 5.91 12.31 -12.17
C ILE A 76 5.25 11.84 -10.87
N ASP A 77 4.44 12.69 -10.24
CA ASP A 77 3.63 12.32 -9.08
C ASP A 77 2.74 11.09 -9.42
N PRO A 78 2.82 9.98 -8.66
CA PRO A 78 2.01 8.79 -8.94
C PRO A 78 0.50 9.09 -8.92
N TYR A 79 0.03 10.06 -8.13
CA TYR A 79 -1.39 10.44 -8.11
C TYR A 79 -1.83 11.15 -9.38
N LEU A 80 -0.93 11.82 -10.11
CA LEU A 80 -1.24 12.36 -11.43
C LEU A 80 -1.45 11.22 -12.45
N ILE A 81 -0.60 10.19 -12.40
CA ILE A 81 -0.73 9.00 -13.26
C ILE A 81 -2.03 8.24 -12.94
N LEU A 82 -2.33 8.05 -11.65
CA LEU A 82 -3.59 7.43 -11.21
C LEU A 82 -4.81 8.21 -11.67
N SER A 83 -4.78 9.55 -11.53
CA SER A 83 -5.88 10.41 -11.96
C SER A 83 -6.11 10.33 -13.46
N LEU A 84 -5.02 10.27 -14.26
CA LEU A 84 -5.10 10.04 -15.70
C LEU A 84 -5.76 8.69 -16.01
N ILE A 85 -5.28 7.59 -15.43
CA ILE A 85 -5.84 6.26 -15.67
C ILE A 85 -7.32 6.18 -15.26
N ALA A 86 -7.68 6.79 -14.13
CA ALA A 86 -9.05 6.84 -13.64
C ALA A 86 -9.97 7.56 -14.64
N ALA A 87 -9.53 8.71 -15.16
CA ALA A 87 -10.27 9.49 -16.15
C ALA A 87 -10.41 8.79 -17.51
N GLU A 88 -9.37 8.09 -17.95
CA GLU A 88 -9.32 7.48 -19.28
C GLU A 88 -10.03 6.12 -19.36
N SER A 89 -9.90 5.28 -18.33
CA SER A 89 -10.38 3.89 -18.39
C SER A 89 -11.04 3.39 -17.11
N SER A 90 -11.01 4.16 -16.02
CA SER A 90 -11.39 3.69 -14.69
C SER A 90 -10.71 2.36 -14.35
N PHE A 91 -9.40 2.27 -14.63
CA PHE A 91 -8.56 1.09 -14.40
C PHE A 91 -9.01 -0.17 -15.15
N ARG A 92 -9.74 -0.04 -16.26
CA ARG A 92 -10.08 -1.16 -17.13
C ARG A 92 -8.96 -1.38 -18.15
N LYS A 93 -8.06 -2.34 -17.88
CA LYS A 93 -6.92 -2.67 -18.75
C LYS A 93 -7.30 -3.07 -20.18
N THR A 94 -8.53 -3.56 -20.39
CA THR A 94 -9.07 -3.97 -21.69
C THR A 94 -9.92 -2.89 -22.37
N ALA A 95 -9.91 -1.66 -21.88
CA ALA A 95 -10.70 -0.57 -22.44
C ALA A 95 -10.28 -0.27 -23.89
N VAL A 96 -11.27 -0.13 -24.77
CA VAL A 96 -11.10 0.31 -26.15
C VAL A 96 -12.14 1.39 -26.45
N SER A 97 -11.70 2.58 -26.86
CA SER A 97 -12.61 3.67 -27.23
C SER A 97 -13.21 3.47 -28.64
N ARG A 98 -14.24 4.26 -28.96
CA ARG A 98 -14.84 4.31 -30.31
C ARG A 98 -13.84 4.73 -31.40
N LYS A 99 -12.80 5.48 -31.03
CA LYS A 99 -11.77 5.95 -31.95
C LYS A 99 -10.58 4.99 -32.05
N GLY A 100 -10.60 3.88 -31.30
CA GLY A 100 -9.57 2.85 -31.34
C GLY A 100 -8.47 2.99 -30.30
N ALA A 101 -8.50 4.01 -29.45
CA ALA A 101 -7.59 4.15 -28.30
C ALA A 101 -7.72 2.97 -27.33
N ARG A 102 -6.63 2.51 -26.71
CA ARG A 102 -6.56 1.24 -25.97
C ARG A 102 -5.90 1.36 -24.60
N GLY A 103 -6.34 0.50 -23.69
CA GLY A 103 -5.68 0.24 -22.41
C GLY A 103 -5.98 1.29 -21.34
N LEU A 104 -5.14 1.28 -20.30
CA LEU A 104 -5.33 2.07 -19.07
C LEU A 104 -5.31 3.58 -19.32
N THR A 105 -4.44 4.03 -20.23
CA THR A 105 -4.22 5.45 -20.56
C THR A 105 -4.75 5.83 -21.94
N GLN A 106 -5.55 4.95 -22.57
CA GLN A 106 -6.17 5.18 -23.88
C GLN A 106 -5.18 5.71 -24.94
N LEU A 107 -4.07 5.00 -25.13
CA LEU A 107 -3.13 5.31 -26.21
C LEU A 107 -3.72 4.89 -27.56
N MET A 108 -3.55 5.73 -28.58
CA MET A 108 -3.90 5.37 -29.95
C MET A 108 -2.85 4.40 -30.49
N PRO A 109 -3.24 3.24 -31.03
CA PRO A 109 -2.35 2.41 -31.81
C PRO A 109 -2.01 3.11 -33.13
N ASP A 110 -0.75 3.02 -33.55
CA ASP A 110 -0.29 3.46 -34.87
C ASP A 110 -0.93 2.67 -36.01
#